data_AF-A0A9W5EP50-F1
#
_entry.id   AF-A0A9W5EP50-F1
#
_cell.length_a   1.000
_cell.length_b   1.000
_cell.length_c   1.000
_cell.angle_alpha   90.00
_cell.angle_beta   90.00
_cell.angle_gamma   90.00
#
_symmetry.space_group_name_H-M   'P 1'
#
loop_
_entity.id
_entity.type
_entity.pdbx_description
1 polymer ?
#
loop_
_entity_poly.entity_id
_entity_poly.type
_entity_poly.pdbx_seq_one_letter_code
_entity_poly.pdbx_strand_id
1 'polypeptide(L)'
;MLSTLNQGDRVKKVLVISTSMRSGANSDSLADEFVKGAKNGLDGWISCFENAKFKGKVFAGGVTNIGDIKNSKALKNAYDMGLGIA
;
A
#
# COMPACT_ATOMS: atom_id res chain seq x y z
N MET A 1 6.50 32.13 -14.62
CA MET A 1 5.89 30.86 -15.04
C MET A 1 5.88 29.91 -13.84
N LEU A 2 5.03 30.20 -12.85
CA LEU A 2 4.76 29.31 -11.73
C LEU A 2 3.32 28.84 -11.96
N SER A 3 3.16 27.70 -12.63
CA SER A 3 1.85 27.09 -12.79
C SER A 3 1.39 26.61 -11.43
N THR A 4 0.37 27.29 -10.90
CA THR A 4 -0.45 26.89 -9.78
C THR A 4 -0.83 25.41 -9.95
N LEU A 5 -0.18 24.53 -9.19
CA LEU A 5 -0.73 23.20 -8.94
C LEU A 5 -1.95 23.44 -8.05
N ASN A 6 -3.13 23.54 -8.67
CA ASN A 6 -4.39 23.51 -7.95
C ASN A 6 -4.34 22.30 -7.01
N GLN A 7 -4.48 22.54 -5.71
CA GLN A 7 -4.43 21.50 -4.67
C GLN A 7 -5.53 20.42 -4.86
N GLY A 8 -6.48 20.64 -5.80
CA GLY A 8 -7.64 19.79 -6.10
C GLY A 8 -7.39 18.56 -6.99
N ASP A 9 -6.28 18.46 -7.74
CA ASP A 9 -6.06 17.38 -8.73
C ASP A 9 -4.96 16.37 -8.34
N ARG A 10 -4.61 16.28 -7.05
CA ARG A 10 -3.61 15.29 -6.62
C ARG A 10 -4.24 13.90 -6.53
N VAL A 11 -3.89 13.04 -7.48
CA VAL A 11 -4.15 11.60 -7.43
C VAL A 11 -3.71 11.02 -6.09
N LYS A 12 -4.66 10.51 -5.32
CA LYS A 12 -4.45 9.82 -4.05
C LYS A 12 -3.88 8.43 -4.35
N LYS A 13 -2.67 8.16 -3.88
CA LYS A 13 -2.00 6.87 -4.04
C LYS A 13 -2.25 6.02 -2.80
N VAL A 14 -2.68 4.77 -2.97
CA VAL A 14 -2.92 3.84 -1.84
C VAL A 14 -1.90 2.70 -1.88
N LEU A 15 -1.13 2.55 -0.80
CA LEU A 15 -0.18 1.47 -0.56
C LEU A 15 -0.50 0.80 0.76
N VAL A 16 -0.58 -0.54 0.77
CA VAL A 16 -0.85 -1.31 1.99
C VAL A 16 0.43 -2.02 2.43
N ILE A 17 0.86 -1.76 3.67
CA ILE A 17 2.00 -2.44 4.29
C ILE A 17 1.49 -3.16 5.52
N SER A 18 1.78 -4.45 5.62
CA SER A 18 1.39 -5.28 6.76
C SER A 18 2.54 -6.20 7.17
N THR A 19 2.63 -6.49 8.46
CA THR A 19 3.65 -7.38 9.03
C THR A 19 3.01 -8.32 10.04
N SER A 20 3.54 -9.53 10.17
CA SER A 20 3.11 -10.47 11.20
C SER A 20 4.25 -11.35 11.71
N MET A 21 4.14 -11.77 12.97
CA MET A 21 5.02 -12.79 13.55
C MET A 21 4.93 -14.13 12.82
N ARG A 22 3.78 -14.47 12.23
CA ARG A 22 3.58 -15.77 11.56
C ARG A 22 3.71 -15.62 10.05
N SER A 23 4.36 -16.59 9.42
CA SER A 23 4.21 -16.80 7.98
C SER A 23 2.78 -17.29 7.71
N GLY A 24 2.12 -16.75 6.67
CA GLY A 24 0.72 -17.07 6.38
C GLY A 24 -0.27 -16.64 7.47
N ALA A 25 0.00 -15.54 8.18
CA ALA A 25 -0.89 -15.05 9.22
C ALA A 25 -2.25 -14.61 8.67
N ASN A 26 -3.30 -14.71 9.49
CA ASN A 26 -4.64 -14.18 9.16
C ASN A 26 -4.61 -12.68 8.79
N SER A 27 -3.62 -11.94 9.30
CA SER A 27 -3.38 -10.54 8.94
C SER A 27 -3.02 -10.33 7.46
N ASP A 28 -2.46 -11.35 6.80
CA ASP A 28 -2.18 -11.31 5.35
C ASP A 28 -3.48 -11.41 4.55
N SER A 29 -4.30 -12.42 4.87
CA SER A 29 -5.62 -12.59 4.27
C SER A 29 -6.54 -11.39 4.54
N LEU A 30 -6.49 -10.83 5.75
CA LEU A 30 -7.22 -9.61 6.09
C LEU A 30 -6.72 -8.42 5.26
N ALA A 31 -5.42 -8.31 5.03
CA ALA A 31 -4.87 -7.27 4.16
C ALA A 31 -5.27 -7.48 2.69
N ASP A 32 -5.48 -8.72 2.22
CA ASP A 32 -6.03 -8.98 0.88
C ASP A 32 -7.48 -8.53 0.77
N GLU A 33 -8.33 -8.87 1.74
CA GLU A 33 -9.73 -8.42 1.75
C GLU A 33 -9.83 -6.90 1.93
N PHE A 34 -8.95 -6.28 2.73
CA PHE A 34 -8.83 -4.83 2.82
C PHE A 34 -8.45 -4.22 1.46
N VAL A 35 -7.46 -4.77 0.77
CA VAL A 35 -7.06 -4.31 -0.57
C VAL A 35 -8.21 -4.47 -1.56
N LYS A 36 -8.94 -5.59 -1.52
CA LYS A 36 -10.09 -5.85 -2.37
C LYS A 36 -11.23 -4.87 -2.10
N GLY A 37 -11.57 -4.64 -0.84
CA GLY A 37 -12.56 -3.64 -0.43
C GLY A 37 -12.16 -2.23 -0.83
N ALA A 38 -10.89 -1.86 -0.61
CA ALA A 38 -10.34 -0.58 -1.04
C ALA A 38 -10.37 -0.44 -2.56
N LYS A 39 -9.96 -1.44 -3.33
CA LYS A 39 -10.07 -1.42 -4.81
C LYS A 39 -11.51 -1.27 -5.26
N ASN A 40 -12.43 -2.08 -4.74
CA ASN A 40 -13.85 -2.00 -5.12
C ASN A 40 -14.48 -0.65 -4.76
N GLY A 41 -14.17 -0.13 -3.57
CA GLY A 41 -14.62 1.20 -3.14
C GLY A 41 -14.00 2.32 -3.97
N LEU A 42 -12.72 2.20 -4.30
CA LEU A 42 -12.03 3.12 -5.19
C LEU A 42 -12.56 3.02 -6.61
N ASP A 43 -12.85 1.84 -7.17
CA ASP A 43 -13.38 1.67 -8.53
C ASP A 43 -14.74 2.35 -8.67
N GLY A 44 -15.62 2.22 -7.66
CA GLY A 44 -16.89 2.93 -7.61
C GLY A 44 -16.76 4.45 -7.39
N TRP A 45 -15.64 4.91 -6.82
CA TRP A 45 -15.36 6.34 -6.65
C TRP A 45 -14.63 6.92 -7.88
N ILE A 46 -13.73 6.16 -8.51
CA ILE A 46 -12.93 6.48 -9.71
C ILE A 46 -13.83 6.52 -10.94
N SER A 47 -14.89 5.69 -11.01
CA SER A 47 -15.90 5.80 -12.06
C SER A 47 -16.59 7.18 -12.09
N CYS A 48 -16.53 7.95 -10.98
CA CYS A 48 -17.14 9.27 -10.85
C CYS A 48 -16.12 10.40 -10.58
N PHE A 49 -14.92 10.10 -10.06
CA PHE A 49 -13.89 11.05 -9.64
C PHE A 49 -12.48 10.44 -9.81
N GLU A 50 -11.72 10.87 -10.82
CA GLU A 50 -10.46 10.25 -11.31
C GLU A 50 -9.25 10.21 -10.32
N ASN A 51 -9.43 10.60 -9.07
CA ASN A 51 -8.33 11.01 -8.20
C ASN A 51 -7.85 9.97 -7.19
N ALA A 52 -7.98 8.66 -7.48
CA ALA A 52 -7.36 7.62 -6.65
C ALA A 52 -6.73 6.50 -7.49
N LYS A 53 -5.56 5.99 -7.06
CA LYS A 53 -4.87 4.87 -7.71
C LYS A 53 -4.27 3.92 -6.67
N PHE A 54 -4.64 2.65 -6.73
CA PHE A 54 -3.98 1.61 -5.93
C PHE A 54 -2.57 1.32 -6.47
N LYS A 55 -1.57 1.35 -5.59
CA LYS A 55 -0.15 1.18 -5.94
C LYS A 55 0.42 -0.16 -5.54
N GLY A 56 -0.27 -0.91 -4.69
CA GLY A 56 0.10 -2.28 -4.35
C GLY A 56 -0.01 -2.60 -2.86
N LYS A 57 0.43 -3.81 -2.52
CA LYS A 57 0.47 -4.35 -1.16
C LYS A 57 1.85 -4.98 -0.92
N VAL A 58 2.38 -4.83 0.29
CA VAL A 58 3.53 -5.56 0.79
C VAL A 58 3.14 -6.25 2.10
N PHE A 59 3.46 -7.54 2.20
CA PHE A 59 3.32 -8.31 3.43
C PHE A 59 4.68 -8.89 3.86
N ALA A 60 5.02 -8.72 5.14
CA ALA A 60 6.15 -9.37 5.78
C ALA A 60 5.67 -10.29 6.91
N GLY A 61 5.44 -11.57 6.59
CA GLY A 61 5.17 -12.61 7.59
C GLY A 61 6.44 -13.20 8.17
N GLY A 62 6.36 -13.79 9.36
CA GLY A 62 7.49 -14.45 10.01
C GLY A 62 8.43 -13.50 10.76
N VAL A 63 8.02 -12.27 11.04
CA VAL A 63 8.83 -11.25 11.72
C VAL A 63 8.48 -11.26 13.20
N THR A 64 9.21 -12.06 13.98
CA THR A 64 8.89 -12.30 15.40
C THR A 64 9.87 -11.61 16.33
N ASN A 65 11.16 -11.73 16.03
CA ASN A 65 12.24 -11.20 16.85
C ASN A 65 12.76 -9.87 16.30
N ILE A 66 13.44 -9.13 17.18
CA ILE A 66 14.15 -7.91 16.81
C ILE A 66 15.21 -8.27 15.76
N GLY A 67 15.08 -7.68 14.58
CA GLY A 67 16.04 -7.85 13.49
C GLY A 67 15.59 -8.77 12.36
N ASP A 68 14.54 -9.57 12.54
CA ASP A 68 14.03 -10.50 11.52
C ASP A 68 13.72 -9.80 10.19
N ILE A 69 13.27 -8.54 10.26
CA ILE A 69 12.89 -7.75 9.08
C ILE A 69 14.08 -7.28 8.23
N LYS A 70 15.29 -7.16 8.80
CA LYS A 70 16.41 -6.35 8.23
C LYS A 70 16.89 -6.81 6.85
N ASN A 71 16.79 -8.11 6.55
CA ASN A 71 17.20 -8.69 5.26
C ASN A 71 16.02 -9.25 4.46
N SER A 72 14.79 -8.91 4.84
CA SER A 72 13.60 -9.41 4.14
C SER A 72 13.42 -8.68 2.81
N LYS A 73 13.01 -9.42 1.77
CA LYS A 73 12.58 -8.84 0.48
C LYS A 73 11.42 -7.86 0.69
N ALA A 74 10.55 -8.12 1.67
CA ALA A 74 9.42 -7.28 2.00
C ALA A 74 9.86 -5.87 2.45
N LEU A 75 10.92 -5.74 3.25
CA LEU A 75 11.44 -4.43 3.67
C LEU A 75 11.95 -3.62 2.47
N LYS A 76 12.73 -4.25 1.59
CA LYS A 76 13.21 -3.61 0.35
C LYS A 76 12.04 -3.17 -0.54
N ASN A 77 11.07 -4.05 -0.76
CA ASN A 77 9.90 -3.75 -1.58
C ASN A 77 9.06 -2.60 -0.99
N ALA A 78 8.84 -2.59 0.33
CA ALA A 78 8.12 -1.51 0.99
C ALA A 78 8.84 -0.15 0.82
N TYR A 79 10.16 -0.13 0.97
CA TYR A 79 10.98 1.05 0.74
C TYR A 79 10.90 1.55 -0.71
N ASP A 80 11.14 0.67 -1.68
CA ASP A 80 11.12 1.02 -3.10
C ASP A 80 9.73 1.51 -3.55
N MET A 81 8.66 0.87 -3.08
CA MET A 81 7.28 1.29 -3.35
C MET A 81 6.96 2.63 -2.70
N GLY A 82 7.45 2.87 -1.48
CA GLY A 82 7.32 4.15 -0.77
C GLY A 82 7.96 5.31 -1.55
N LEU A 83 9.18 5.11 -2.06
CA LEU A 83 9.86 6.09 -2.91
C LEU A 83 9.08 6.40 -4.19
N GLY A 84 8.43 5.41 -4.80
CA GLY A 84 7.63 5.59 -6.01
C GLY A 84 6.29 6.32 -5.79
N ILE A 85 5.86 6.54 -4.55
CA ILE A 85 4.61 7.23 -4.22
C ILE A 85 4.78 8.61 -3.59
N ALA A 86 5.95 8.92 -3.01
CA ALA A 86 6.32 10.24 -2.51
C ALA A 86 6.34 11.32 -3.60
#